data_AF-A0A6N8G5C1-F1
#
_entry.id   AF-A0A6N8G5C1-F1
#
_cell.length_a   1.000
_cell.length_b   1.000
_cell.length_c   1.000
_cell.angle_alpha   90.00
_cell.angle_beta   90.00
_cell.angle_gamma   90.00
#
_symmetry.space_group_name_H-M   'P 1'
#
loop_
_entity.id
_entity.type
_entity.pdbx_description
1 polymer ?
#
loop_
_entity_poly.entity_id
_entity_poly.type
_entity_poly.pdbx_seq_one_letter_code
_entity_poly.pdbx_strand_id
1 'polypeptide(L)'
;MATRTWSVPVPAEGIAMVSVVIQGSGKDLDLYLRRQGRPALKLPLAGVRVGAADDVELDVTPLDDVSLSLTYSAPRLLLTAARISWTEDEWNAELEEELTALFDDTADDDRTRHELRDCFHVEISLASRPVPRA
;
A
#
# COMPACT_ATOMS: atom_id res chain seq x y z
N MET A 1 22.85 -3.17 10.69
CA MET A 1 21.45 -3.57 10.82
C MET A 1 21.08 -4.31 9.56
N ALA A 2 20.51 -5.50 9.69
CA ALA A 2 20.04 -6.25 8.52
C ALA A 2 18.64 -5.75 8.14
N THR A 3 18.40 -5.67 6.84
CA THR A 3 17.11 -5.25 6.28
C THR A 3 16.40 -6.48 5.77
N ARG A 4 15.15 -6.67 6.18
CA ARG A 4 14.26 -7.66 5.58
C ARG A 4 13.34 -7.03 4.57
N THR A 5 13.03 -7.81 3.55
CA THR A 5 12.21 -7.39 2.43
C THR A 5 11.20 -8.48 2.15
N TRP A 6 9.92 -8.10 2.19
CA TRP A 6 8.81 -8.91 1.73
C TRP A 6 8.25 -8.30 0.45
N SER A 7 7.78 -9.15 -0.47
CA SER A 7 7.17 -8.70 -1.73
C SER A 7 5.80 -9.33 -1.89
N VAL A 8 4.82 -8.50 -2.25
CA VAL A 8 3.45 -8.98 -2.50
C VAL A 8 3.49 -9.91 -3.72
N PRO A 9 2.86 -11.09 -3.66
CA PRO A 9 2.58 -11.88 -4.84
C PRO A 9 1.48 -11.18 -5.65
N VAL A 10 1.88 -10.28 -6.56
CA VAL A 10 0.95 -9.57 -7.44
C VAL A 10 0.68 -10.43 -8.69
N PRO A 11 -0.59 -10.75 -9.01
CA PRO A 11 -0.93 -11.44 -10.25
C PRO A 11 -0.47 -10.66 -11.48
N ALA A 12 -0.30 -11.33 -12.62
CA ALA A 12 0.15 -10.68 -13.86
C ALA A 12 -0.80 -9.57 -14.33
N GLU A 13 -2.09 -9.72 -14.03
CA GLU A 13 -3.15 -8.76 -14.29
C GLU A 13 -3.21 -7.58 -13.30
N GLY A 14 -2.42 -7.61 -12.22
CA GLY A 14 -2.43 -6.64 -11.13
C GLY A 14 -3.56 -6.84 -10.13
N ILE A 15 -3.42 -6.23 -8.94
CA ILE A 15 -4.47 -6.22 -7.91
C ILE A 15 -5.31 -4.95 -8.09
N ALA A 16 -6.62 -5.10 -8.26
CA ALA A 16 -7.52 -3.97 -8.39
C ALA A 16 -7.62 -3.17 -7.08
N MET A 17 -7.33 -1.88 -7.17
CA MET A 17 -7.36 -0.94 -6.05
C MET A 17 -8.54 0.02 -6.20
N VAL A 18 -9.24 0.24 -5.08
CA VAL A 18 -10.23 1.31 -4.95
C VAL A 18 -9.53 2.63 -4.66
N SER A 19 -8.53 2.60 -3.79
CA SER A 19 -7.74 3.79 -3.45
C SER A 19 -6.35 3.41 -2.97
N VAL A 20 -5.38 4.23 -3.32
CA VAL A 20 -4.03 4.24 -2.74
C VAL A 20 -3.78 5.66 -2.25
N VAL A 21 -3.64 5.82 -0.94
CA VAL A 21 -3.51 7.13 -0.29
C VAL A 21 -2.31 7.11 0.62
N ILE A 22 -1.43 8.09 0.49
CA ILE A 22 -0.38 8.36 1.48
C ILE A 22 -0.77 9.64 2.19
N GLN A 23 -0.82 9.63 3.52
CA GLN A 23 -1.13 10.83 4.28
C GLN A 23 -0.27 10.96 5.52
N GLY A 24 -0.09 12.21 5.96
CA GLY A 24 0.57 12.52 7.20
C GLY A 24 1.60 13.64 7.06
N SER A 25 2.50 13.72 8.05
CA SER A 25 3.52 14.76 8.12
C SER A 25 4.84 14.20 8.64
N GLY A 26 5.95 14.59 8.01
CA GLY A 26 7.30 14.23 8.48
C GLY A 26 7.50 12.73 8.73
N LYS A 27 7.54 12.34 10.01
CA LYS A 27 7.73 10.96 10.48
C LYS A 27 6.43 10.20 10.73
N ASP A 28 5.31 10.91 10.79
CA ASP A 28 3.97 10.36 11.01
C ASP A 28 3.29 10.19 9.64
N LEU A 29 3.86 9.33 8.80
CA LEU A 29 3.35 9.02 7.47
C LEU A 29 2.68 7.65 7.47
N ASP A 30 1.52 7.58 6.83
CA ASP A 30 0.73 6.36 6.72
C ASP A 30 0.36 6.09 5.26
N LEU A 31 0.50 4.85 4.81
CA LEU A 31 -0.03 4.35 3.54
C LEU A 31 -1.33 3.60 3.78
N TYR A 32 -2.35 3.95 2.99
CA TYR A 32 -3.64 3.31 2.95
C TYR A 32 -3.85 2.64 1.60
N LEU A 33 -3.99 1.31 1.63
CA LEU A 33 -4.27 0.49 0.46
C LEU A 33 -5.68 -0.09 0.61
N ARG A 34 -6.59 0.27 -0.30
CA ARG A 34 -7.97 -0.23 -0.26
C ARG A 34 -8.29 -1.02 -1.51
N ARG A 35 -8.75 -2.25 -1.33
CA ARG A 35 -9.31 -3.12 -2.37
C ARG A 35 -10.83 -3.09 -2.30
N GLN A 36 -11.49 -3.50 -3.38
CA GLN A 36 -12.95 -3.60 -3.38
C GLN A 36 -13.40 -4.71 -2.43
N GLY A 37 -14.38 -4.41 -1.57
CA GLY A 37 -14.94 -5.40 -0.64
C GLY A 37 -14.03 -5.76 0.55
N ARG A 38 -12.89 -5.08 0.75
CA ARG A 38 -11.99 -5.30 1.87
C ARG A 38 -11.80 -4.03 2.72
N PRO A 39 -11.51 -4.16 4.03
CA PRO A 39 -11.04 -3.04 4.84
C PRO A 39 -9.78 -2.40 4.23
N ALA A 40 -9.59 -1.11 4.49
CA ALA A 40 -8.34 -0.45 4.09
C ALA A 40 -7.18 -0.95 4.98
N LEU A 41 -6.12 -1.43 4.33
CA LEU A 41 -4.85 -1.72 4.98
C LEU A 41 -4.13 -0.41 5.26
N LYS A 42 -3.72 -0.22 6.52
CA LYS A 42 -2.94 0.93 6.98
C LYS A 42 -1.53 0.45 7.33
N LEU A 43 -0.50 1.09 6.76
CA LEU A 43 0.91 0.82 7.03
C LEU A 43 1.61 2.11 7.50
N PRO A 44 2.22 2.15 8.69
CA PRO A 44 3.10 3.26 9.07
C PRO A 44 4.37 3.25 8.22
N LEU A 45 4.81 4.42 7.77
CA LEU A 45 5.89 4.57 6.81
C LEU A 45 7.13 5.23 7.44
N ALA A 46 8.27 4.55 7.35
CA ALA A 46 9.60 5.19 7.41
C ALA A 46 9.94 5.91 6.09
N GLY A 47 9.37 5.43 4.98
CA GLY A 47 9.52 6.06 3.68
C GLY A 47 8.72 5.33 2.61
N VAL A 48 8.43 6.03 1.51
CA VAL A 48 7.62 5.47 0.42
C VAL A 48 8.14 5.90 -0.93
N ARG A 49 8.10 4.98 -1.89
CA ARG A 49 8.35 5.23 -3.30
C ARG A 49 7.17 4.70 -4.11
N VAL A 50 6.59 5.56 -4.93
CA VAL A 50 5.51 5.19 -5.85
C VAL A 50 6.01 5.36 -7.28
N GLY A 51 6.05 4.26 -8.02
CA GLY A 51 6.09 4.29 -9.49
C GLY A 51 4.65 4.30 -10.00
N ALA A 52 4.32 5.20 -10.89
CA ALA A 52 2.99 5.29 -11.48
C ALA A 52 3.12 5.39 -13.00
N ALA A 53 2.26 4.69 -13.74
CA ALA A 53 2.14 4.86 -15.19
C ALA A 53 1.56 6.25 -15.54
N ASP A 54 1.76 6.68 -16.78
CA ASP A 54 1.41 8.03 -17.26
C ASP A 54 -0.08 8.38 -17.12
N ASP A 55 -0.96 7.38 -16.98
CA ASP A 55 -2.41 7.51 -16.89
C ASP A 55 -2.97 7.35 -15.47
N VAL A 56 -2.10 7.34 -14.46
CA VAL A 56 -2.46 7.42 -13.05
C VAL A 56 -2.34 8.87 -12.61
N GLU A 57 -3.43 9.42 -12.10
CA GLU A 57 -3.49 10.78 -11.59
C GLU A 57 -3.04 10.81 -10.12
N LEU A 58 -2.33 11.87 -9.75
CA LEU A 58 -1.93 12.14 -8.37
C LEU A 58 -2.58 13.45 -7.90
N ASP A 59 -3.51 13.31 -6.97
CA ASP A 59 -4.10 14.44 -6.27
C ASP A 59 -3.33 14.73 -4.98
N VAL A 60 -2.94 15.99 -4.80
CA VAL A 60 -2.24 16.48 -3.60
C VAL A 60 -3.15 17.45 -2.85
N THR A 61 -3.58 17.07 -1.65
CA THR A 61 -4.52 17.84 -0.83
C THR A 61 -3.92 18.15 0.54
N PRO A 62 -3.90 19.41 1.00
CA PRO A 62 -3.55 19.71 2.39
C PRO A 62 -4.62 19.18 3.33
N LEU A 63 -4.20 18.49 4.39
CA LEU A 63 -5.10 18.04 5.46
C LEU A 63 -5.17 19.06 6.60
N ASP A 64 -4.02 19.68 6.89
CA ASP A 64 -3.83 20.76 7.85
C ASP A 64 -2.58 21.58 7.44
N ASP A 65 -2.06 22.41 8.35
CA ASP A 65 -0.92 23.30 8.07
C ASP A 65 0.41 22.56 7.82
N VAL A 66 0.53 21.30 8.22
CA VAL A 66 1.78 20.51 8.16
C VAL A 66 1.63 19.14 7.50
N SER A 67 0.40 18.70 7.24
CA SER A 67 0.07 17.38 6.70
C SER A 67 -0.49 17.46 5.29
N LEU A 68 -0.06 16.52 4.45
CA LEU A 68 -0.57 16.35 3.08
C LEU A 68 -1.24 14.98 2.94
N SER A 69 -2.18 14.89 2.00
CA SER A 69 -2.72 13.66 1.44
C SER A 69 -2.36 13.58 -0.04
N LEU A 70 -1.73 12.47 -0.42
CA LEU A 70 -1.35 12.09 -1.77
C LEU A 70 -2.27 10.94 -2.19
N THR A 71 -3.23 11.21 -3.06
CA THR A 71 -4.21 10.21 -3.52
C THR A 71 -3.91 9.85 -4.97
N TYR A 72 -3.71 8.56 -5.23
CA TYR A 72 -3.54 8.04 -6.58
C TYR A 72 -4.88 7.51 -7.09
N SER A 73 -5.26 7.93 -8.29
CA SER A 73 -6.53 7.54 -8.90
C SER A 73 -6.37 7.22 -10.39
N ALA A 74 -7.22 6.33 -10.88
CA ALA A 74 -7.35 5.99 -12.30
C ALA A 74 -8.71 5.30 -12.53
N PRO A 75 -9.26 5.27 -13.76
CA PRO A 75 -10.52 4.59 -14.06
C PRO A 75 -10.55 3.12 -13.62
N ARG A 76 -9.38 2.45 -13.66
CA ARG A 76 -9.15 1.13 -13.08
C ARG A 76 -7.73 1.07 -12.52
N LEU A 77 -7.57 1.55 -11.29
CA LEU A 77 -6.28 1.55 -10.62
C LEU A 77 -5.86 0.12 -10.27
N LEU A 78 -4.64 -0.24 -10.67
CA LEU A 78 -4.03 -1.54 -10.41
C LEU A 78 -2.73 -1.35 -9.63
N LEU A 79 -2.56 -2.13 -8.57
CA LEU A 79 -1.26 -2.38 -7.94
C LEU A 79 -0.56 -3.49 -8.73
N THR A 80 0.57 -3.19 -9.36
CA THR A 80 1.30 -4.11 -10.24
C THR A 80 2.58 -4.67 -9.61
N ALA A 81 3.12 -3.98 -8.61
CA ALA A 81 4.18 -4.48 -7.75
C ALA A 81 4.11 -3.81 -6.38
N ALA A 82 4.50 -4.53 -5.34
CA ALA A 82 4.66 -3.98 -4.01
C ALA A 82 5.78 -4.69 -3.25
N ARG A 83 6.65 -3.91 -2.64
CA ARG A 83 7.77 -4.35 -1.82
C ARG A 83 7.74 -3.58 -0.51
N ILE A 84 7.84 -4.30 0.59
CA ILE A 84 7.81 -3.75 1.94
C ILE A 84 9.10 -4.20 2.62
N SER A 85 9.81 -3.26 3.25
CA SER A 85 11.06 -3.55 3.93
C SER A 85 11.14 -2.87 5.29
N TRP A 86 11.84 -3.51 6.22
CA TRP A 86 12.01 -3.05 7.61
C TRP A 86 13.35 -3.51 8.17
N THR A 87 13.76 -2.90 9.28
CA THR A 87 14.98 -3.28 10.01
C THR A 87 14.71 -4.46 10.93
N GLU A 88 15.63 -5.44 10.98
CA GLU A 88 15.48 -6.69 11.74
C GLU A 88 15.35 -6.55 13.26
N ASP A 89 15.60 -5.36 13.82
CA ASP A 89 15.55 -5.16 15.27
C ASP A 89 14.14 -5.40 15.85
N GLU A 90 13.11 -5.47 14.99
CA GLU A 90 11.70 -5.72 15.29
C GLU A 90 11.21 -7.04 14.63
N TRP A 91 11.95 -8.14 14.78
CA TRP A 91 11.57 -9.43 14.18
C TRP A 91 10.29 -10.03 14.78
N ASN A 92 9.16 -9.89 14.07
CA ASN A 92 7.96 -10.69 14.26
C ASN A 92 7.75 -11.62 13.05
N ALA A 93 7.94 -12.93 13.22
CA ALA A 93 7.70 -13.92 12.16
C ALA A 93 6.24 -13.94 11.68
N GLU A 94 5.30 -13.48 12.52
CA GLU A 94 3.88 -13.33 12.19
C GLU A 94 3.65 -12.21 11.17
N LEU A 95 4.56 -11.22 11.07
CA LEU A 95 4.41 -10.07 10.17
C LEU A 95 4.37 -10.49 8.70
N GLU A 96 5.22 -11.42 8.26
CA GLU A 96 5.20 -11.90 6.87
C GLU A 96 3.92 -12.68 6.57
N GLU A 97 3.39 -13.43 7.54
CA GLU A 97 2.12 -14.15 7.41
C GLU A 97 0.93 -13.17 7.37
N GLU A 98 0.96 -12.12 8.18
CA GLU A 98 -0.01 -11.04 8.18
C GLU A 98 0.00 -10.29 6.84
N LEU A 99 1.18 -9.86 6.38
CA LEU A 99 1.34 -9.22 5.08
C LEU A 99 0.86 -10.14 3.95
N THR A 100 1.20 -11.42 3.99
CA THR A 100 0.72 -12.37 2.98
C THR A 100 -0.80 -12.50 3.00
N ALA A 101 -1.40 -12.66 4.18
CA ALA A 101 -2.85 -12.77 4.31
C ALA A 101 -3.60 -11.49 3.88
N LEU A 102 -3.05 -10.31 4.16
CA LEU A 102 -3.66 -9.04 3.76
C LEU A 102 -3.76 -8.88 2.23
N PHE A 103 -2.85 -9.50 1.50
CA PHE A 103 -2.84 -9.46 0.03
C PHE A 103 -3.41 -10.72 -0.63
N ASP A 104 -3.58 -11.83 0.10
CA ASP A 104 -4.25 -13.04 -0.38
C ASP A 104 -5.77 -12.80 -0.53
N ASP A 105 -6.35 -13.22 -1.66
CA ASP A 105 -7.79 -13.13 -1.90
C ASP A 105 -8.62 -14.03 -0.97
N THR A 106 -7.98 -15.03 -0.34
CA THR A 106 -8.65 -16.06 0.46
C THR A 106 -8.72 -15.77 1.97
N ALA A 107 -8.07 -14.70 2.45
CA ALA A 107 -8.06 -14.41 3.88
C ALA A 107 -9.45 -14.06 4.41
N ASP A 108 -9.87 -14.72 5.50
CA ASP A 108 -11.13 -14.47 6.19
C ASP A 108 -11.08 -13.10 6.89
N ASP A 109 -12.15 -12.32 6.79
CA ASP A 109 -12.24 -10.91 7.22
C ASP A 109 -12.27 -10.75 8.77
N ASP A 110 -12.20 -11.87 9.50
CA ASP A 110 -12.33 -11.94 10.97
C ASP A 110 -10.98 -11.81 11.71
N ARG A 111 -9.91 -11.48 10.99
CA ARG A 111 -8.60 -11.26 11.63
C ARG A 111 -8.60 -9.90 12.32
N THR A 112 -8.54 -9.94 13.65
CA THR A 112 -8.31 -8.80 14.54
C THR A 112 -7.28 -7.87 13.92
N ARG A 113 -7.65 -6.60 13.74
CA ARG A 113 -6.81 -5.57 13.13
C ARG A 113 -5.51 -5.42 13.95
N HIS A 114 -4.45 -6.09 13.54
CA HIS A 114 -3.13 -5.88 14.12
C HIS A 114 -2.62 -4.55 13.58
N GLU A 115 -2.56 -3.54 14.45
CA GLU A 115 -1.84 -2.30 14.14
C GLU A 115 -0.37 -2.65 14.06
N LEU A 116 0.16 -2.75 12.84
CA LEU A 116 1.59 -2.83 12.62
C LEU A 116 2.21 -1.55 13.18
N ARG A 117 3.11 -1.68 14.15
CA ARG A 117 3.73 -0.53 14.84
C ARG A 117 5.10 -0.18 14.26
N ASP A 118 5.62 -1.04 13.40
CA ASP A 118 6.93 -0.87 12.80
C ASP A 118 6.86 0.12 11.63
N CYS A 119 7.90 0.92 11.44
CA CYS A 119 7.96 1.87 10.35
C CYS A 119 8.51 1.20 9.09
N PHE A 120 7.71 1.15 8.02
CA PHE A 120 8.08 0.43 6.80
C PHE A 120 8.66 1.35 5.72
N HIS A 121 9.64 0.83 4.99
CA HIS A 121 10.00 1.34 3.68
C HIS A 121 9.18 0.60 2.61
N VAL A 122 8.28 1.31 1.94
CA VAL A 122 7.35 0.74 0.97
C VAL A 122 7.65 1.23 -0.44
N GLU A 123 7.79 0.31 -1.38
CA GLU A 123 7.87 0.60 -2.80
C GLU A 123 6.67 -0.02 -3.51
N ILE A 124 5.87 0.78 -4.20
CA ILE A 124 4.71 0.30 -4.97
C ILE A 124 4.78 0.77 -6.43
N SER A 125 4.21 -0.03 -7.32
CA SER A 125 4.00 0.32 -8.72
C SER A 125 2.52 0.29 -9.05
N LEU A 126 2.03 1.36 -9.69
CA LEU A 126 0.65 1.57 -10.05
C LEU A 126 0.50 1.70 -11.56
N ALA A 127 -0.58 1.15 -12.09
CA ALA A 127 -0.98 1.33 -13.49
C ALA A 127 -2.49 1.52 -13.58
N SER A 128 -2.96 2.07 -14.69
CA SER A 128 -4.37 1.97 -15.06
C SER A 128 -4.57 0.85 -16.07
N ARG A 129 -5.76 0.27 -16.07
CA ARG A 129 -6.22 -0.55 -17.19
C ARG A 129 -7.22 0.23 -18.03
N PRO A 130 -6.98 0.44 -19.33
CA PRO A 130 -7.94 1.12 -20.18
C PRO A 130 -9.28 0.37 -20.16
N VAL A 131 -10.36 1.12 -19.96
CA VAL A 131 -11.70 0.61 -20.20
C VAL A 131 -11.81 0.39 -21.71
N PRO A 132 -12.14 -0.82 -22.20
CA PRO A 132 -12.36 -1.03 -23.63
C PRO A 132 -13.39 0.00 -24.10
N ARG A 133 -13.02 0.82 -25.08
CA ARG A 133 -13.99 1.69 -25.76
C ARG A 133 -14.99 0.77 -26.44
N ALA A 134 -16.24 0.81 -25.99
CA ALA A 134 -17.38 0.13 -26.61
C ALA A 134 -17.69 0.76 -27.97
#